data_AF-A0A832E2L9-F1
#
_entry.id   AF-A0A832E2L9-F1
#
_cell.length_a   1.000
_cell.length_b   1.000
_cell.length_c   1.000
_cell.angle_alpha   90.00
_cell.angle_beta   90.00
_cell.angle_gamma   90.00
#
_symmetry.space_group_name_H-M   'P 1'
#
loop_
_entity.id
_entity.type
_entity.pdbx_description
1 polymer ?
#
loop_
_entity_poly.entity_id
_entity_poly.type
_entity_poly.pdbx_seq_one_letter_code
_entity_poly.pdbx_strand_id
1 'polypeptide(L)' 'KARQEFERCLEISDGRFLLANIYLARYYAYPLLDEGIFEDVLQRVLNAPDDILPGFELLTAVAKAKARWLLSRKDELF' A
#
# COMPACT_ATOMS: atom_id res chain seq x y z
N LYS A 1 -5.81 16.80 1.15
CA LYS A 1 -5.51 16.37 2.53
C LYS A 1 -5.02 14.92 2.61
N ALA A 2 -5.82 13.90 2.25
CA ALA A 2 -5.39 12.49 2.36
C ALA A 2 -4.05 12.16 1.67
N ARG A 3 -3.84 12.63 0.43
CA ARG A 3 -2.57 12.47 -0.29
C ARG A 3 -1.36 13.12 0.39
N GLN A 4 -1.54 14.29 1.00
CA GLN A 4 -0.46 15.00 1.71
C GLN A 4 -0.04 14.26 2.99
N GLU A 5 -1.00 13.71 3.73
CA GLU A 5 -0.68 12.88 4.92
C GLU A 5 0.03 11.59 4.52
N PHE A 6 -0.30 11.04 3.34
CA PHE A 6 0.41 9.90 2.79
C PHE A 6 1.85 10.24 2.39
N GLU A 7 2.06 11.34 1.64
CA GLU A 7 3.39 11.82 1.27
C GLU A 7 4.25 12.04 2.53
N ARG A 8 3.68 12.66 3.56
CA ARG A 8 4.35 12.83 4.85
C ARG A 8 4.67 11.51 5.57
N CYS A 9 3.79 10.51 5.47
CA CYS A 9 4.05 9.18 6.04
C CYS A 9 5.21 8.47 5.32
N LEU A 10 5.29 8.60 4.00
CA LEU A 10 6.42 8.07 3.22
C LEU A 10 7.72 8.78 3.59
N GLU A 11 7.71 10.10 3.74
CA GLU A 11 8.88 10.88 4.17
C GLU A 11 9.40 10.41 5.54
N ILE A 12 8.52 10.25 6.52
CA ILE A 12 8.90 9.85 7.89
C ILE A 12 9.40 8.40 7.92
N SER A 13 8.77 7.51 7.17
CA SER A 13 9.11 6.08 7.16
C SER A 13 10.20 5.71 6.15
N ASP A 14 10.67 6.67 5.36
CA ASP A 14 11.55 6.45 4.20
C ASP A 14 10.96 5.41 3.23
N GLY A 15 9.62 5.44 3.08
CA GLY A 15 8.86 4.49 2.26
C GLY A 15 8.81 3.04 2.76
N ARG A 16 9.41 2.73 3.92
CA ARG A 16 9.51 1.35 4.44
C ARG A 16 8.25 0.86 5.14
N PHE A 17 7.37 1.76 5.57
CA PHE A 17 6.12 1.39 6.24
C PHE A 17 5.02 1.03 5.22
N LEU A 18 5.01 -0.23 4.78
CA LEU A 18 4.16 -0.68 3.67
C LEU A 18 2.65 -0.58 3.91
N LEU A 19 2.19 -0.56 5.17
CA LEU A 19 0.76 -0.38 5.47
C LEU A 19 0.22 0.98 4.99
N ALA A 20 1.06 2.01 4.89
CA ALA A 20 0.67 3.29 4.31
C ALA A 20 0.17 3.13 2.87
N ASN A 21 0.86 2.32 2.05
CA ASN A 21 0.46 2.04 0.66
C ASN A 21 -0.89 1.30 0.59
N ILE A 22 -1.16 0.40 1.54
CA ILE A 22 -2.47 -0.27 1.64
C ILE A 22 -3.58 0.73 1.94
N TYR A 23 -3.34 1.69 2.83
CA TYR A 23 -4.31 2.73 3.15
C TYR A 23 -4.52 3.69 1.98
N LEU A 24 -3.46 4.01 1.23
CA LEU A 24 -3.59 4.80 0.01
C LEU A 24 -4.45 4.07 -1.04
N ALA A 25 -4.19 2.79 -1.30
CA ALA A 25 -5.00 2.00 -2.23
C ALA A 25 -6.48 2.00 -1.84
N ARG A 26 -6.77 1.70 -0.56
CA ARG A 26 -8.14 1.52 -0.07
C ARG A 26 -8.94 2.81 0.09
N TYR A 27 -8.29 3.87 0.58
CA TYR A 27 -8.99 5.09 1.00
C TYR A 27 -8.78 6.27 0.07
N TYR A 28 -7.85 6.18 -0.88
CA TYR A 28 -7.61 7.23 -1.86
C TYR A 28 -7.82 6.74 -3.29
N ALA A 29 -7.14 5.67 -3.72
CA ALA A 29 -7.21 5.21 -5.11
C ALA A 29 -8.58 4.63 -5.46
N TYR A 30 -9.12 3.73 -4.62
CA TYR A 30 -10.44 3.12 -4.85
C TYR A 30 -11.59 4.14 -4.93
N PRO A 31 -11.77 5.08 -3.98
CA PRO A 31 -12.85 6.07 -4.08
C PRO A 31 -12.74 7.03 -5.27
N LEU A 32 -11.54 7.21 -5.81
CA LEU A 32 -11.29 8.05 -6.98
C LEU A 32 -11.33 7.28 -8.30
N LEU A 33 -11.58 5.96 -8.26
CA LEU A 33 -11.51 5.05 -9.40
C LEU A 33 -10.19 5.15 -10.18
N ASP A 34 -9.09 5.42 -9.46
CA ASP A 34 -7.75 5.50 -10.04
C ASP A 34 -7.08 4.12 -10.00
N GLU A 35 -7.39 3.29 -11.00
CA GLU A 35 -6.82 1.95 -11.17
C GLU A 35 -5.30 1.97 -11.26
N GLY A 36 -4.74 3.00 -11.89
CA GLY A 36 -3.30 3.15 -12.07
C GLY A 36 -2.59 3.27 -10.72
N ILE A 37 -3.01 4.23 -9.89
CA ILE A 37 -2.45 4.37 -8.54
C ILE A 37 -2.73 3.12 -7.69
N PHE A 38 -3.92 2.53 -7.82
CA PHE A 38 -4.30 1.34 -7.06
C PHE A 38 -3.35 0.16 -7.32
N GLU A 39 -3.09 -0.17 -8.57
CA GLU A 39 -2.16 -1.26 -8.89
C GLU A 39 -0.72 -0.93 -8.50
N ASP A 40 -0.26 0.28 -8.82
CA ASP A 40 1.14 0.67 -8.68
C ASP A 40 1.60 0.59 -7.21
N VAL A 41 0.77 1.06 -6.28
CA VAL A 41 1.09 1.03 -4.85
C VAL A 41 1.00 -0.38 -4.26
N LEU A 42 0.08 -1.23 -4.74
CA LEU A 42 -0.04 -2.60 -4.27
C LEU A 42 1.10 -3.48 -4.79
N GLN A 43 1.53 -3.29 -6.04
CA GLN A 43 2.70 -3.96 -6.60
C GLN A 43 3.98 -3.57 -5.87
N ARG A 44 4.17 -2.29 -5.51
CA ARG A 44 5.30 -1.85 -4.67
C ARG A 44 5.35 -2.59 -3.34
N VAL A 45 4.21 -2.80 -2.68
CA VAL A 45 4.14 -3.59 -1.43
C VAL A 45 4.56 -5.03 -1.65
N LEU A 46 4.13 -5.67 -2.75
CA LEU A 46 4.47 -7.06 -3.05
C LEU A 46 5.96 -7.24 -3.36
N ASN A 47 6.57 -6.28 -4.07
CA ASN A 47 7.96 -6.32 -4.50
C ASN A 47 8.97 -5.89 -3.43
N ALA A 48 8.51 -5.27 -2.34
CA ALA A 48 9.38 -4.86 -1.24
C ALA A 48 10.02 -6.09 -0.54
N PRO A 49 11.25 -5.97 -0.01
CA PRO A 49 11.85 -7.02 0.83
C PRO A 49 10.99 -7.31 2.08
N ASP A 50 11.01 -8.54 2.58
CA ASP A 50 10.27 -8.92 3.79
C ASP A 50 10.81 -8.22 5.06
N ASP A 51 12.12 -7.92 5.06
CA ASP A 51 12.88 -7.27 6.12
C ASP A 51 13.08 -5.76 5.86
N ILE A 52 12.32 -5.15 4.94
CA ILE A 52 12.41 -3.72 4.61
C ILE A 52 12.30 -2.82 5.85
N LEU A 53 11.57 -3.27 6.87
CA LEU A 53 11.49 -2.64 8.18
C LEU A 53 11.89 -3.65 9.27
N PRO A 54 13.18 -3.73 9.62
CA PRO A 54 13.68 -4.71 10.58
C PRO A 54 12.99 -4.59 11.95
N GLY A 55 12.59 -5.72 12.53
CA GLY A 55 11.82 -5.80 13.77
C GLY A 55 10.31 -5.61 13.60
N PHE A 56 9.83 -5.38 12.37
CA PHE A 56 8.42 -5.22 12.02
C PHE A 56 8.00 -6.13 10.85
N GLU A 57 8.67 -7.27 10.66
CA GLU A 57 8.45 -8.22 9.56
C GLU A 57 7.01 -8.73 9.54
N LEU A 58 6.38 -8.88 10.70
CA LEU A 58 4.96 -9.21 10.80
C LEU A 58 4.08 -8.17 10.10
N LEU A 59 4.38 -6.88 10.26
CA LEU A 59 3.63 -5.81 9.59
C LEU A 59 3.85 -5.84 8.07
N THR A 60 5.09 -6.10 7.63
CA THR A 60 5.40 -6.32 6.22
C THR A 60 4.60 -7.48 5.63
N ALA A 61 4.58 -8.63 6.32
CA ALA A 61 3.83 -9.81 5.89
C ALA A 61 2.32 -9.53 5.81
N VAL A 62 1.76 -8.82 6.80
CA VAL A 62 0.36 -8.40 6.81
C VAL A 62 0.06 -7.45 5.65
N ALA A 63 0.93 -6.50 5.36
CA ALA A 63 0.77 -5.58 4.22
C ALA A 63 0.74 -6.35 2.89
N LYS A 64 1.68 -7.28 2.68
CA LYS A 64 1.72 -8.12 1.47
C LYS A 64 0.47 -9.00 1.33
N ALA A 65 -0.01 -9.59 2.42
CA ALA A 65 -1.24 -10.37 2.40
C ALA A 65 -2.47 -9.52 2.00
N LYS A 66 -2.58 -8.30 2.55
CA LYS A 66 -3.62 -7.34 2.18
C LYS A 66 -3.50 -6.89 0.72
N ALA A 67 -2.29 -6.68 0.21
CA ALA A 67 -2.07 -6.29 -1.18
C ALA A 67 -2.54 -7.36 -2.16
N ARG A 68 -2.20 -8.64 -1.92
CA ARG A 68 -2.70 -9.76 -2.73
C ARG A 68 -4.23 -9.82 -2.74
N TRP A 69 -4.84 -9.65 -1.58
CA TRP A 69 -6.30 -9.68 -1.45
C TRP A 69 -6.96 -8.52 -2.21
N LEU A 70 -6.43 -7.30 -2.10
CA LEU A 70 -6.95 -6.14 -2.82
C LEU A 70 -6.82 -6.29 -4.33
N LEU A 71 -5.66 -6.75 -4.82
CA LEU A 71 -5.45 -7.01 -6.25
C LEU A 71 -6.39 -8.11 -6.79
N SER A 72 -6.65 -9.16 -6.00
CA SER A 72 -7.58 -10.22 -6.41
C SER A 72 -9.03 -9.76 -6.58
N ARG A 73 -9.38 -8.58 -6.05
CA ARG A 73 -10.72 -7.98 -6.13
C ARG A 73 -10.76 -6.76 -7.04
N LYS A 74 -9.70 -6.48 -7.79
CA LYS A 74 -9.62 -5.27 -8.62
C LYS A 74 -10.83 -5.15 -9.54
N ASP A 75 -11.16 -6.23 -10.26
CA ASP A 75 -12.28 -6.27 -11.21
C ASP A 75 -13.68 -6.15 -10.56
N GLU A 76 -13.78 -6.33 -9.23
CA GLU A 76 -15.03 -6.09 -8.48
C GLU A 76 -15.10 -4.66 -7.94
N LEU A 77 -13.95 -4.01 -7.76
CA LEU A 77 -13.82 -2.69 -7.17
C LEU A 77 -13.86 -1.57 -8.23
N PHE A 78 -13.50 -1.89 -9.47
CA PHE A 78 -13.48 -0.98 -10.62
C PHE A 78 -14.25 -1.61 -11.78
#